data_AF-A0A0F8YRH9-F1
#
_entry.id   AF-A0A0F8YRH9-F1
#
_cell.length_a   1.000
_cell.length_b   1.000
_cell.length_c   1.000
_cell.angle_alpha   90.00
_cell.angle_beta   90.00
_cell.angle_gamma   90.00
#
_symmetry.space_group_name_H-M   'P 1'
#
loop_
_entity.id
_entity.type
_entity.pdbx_description
1 polymer ?
#
loop_
_entity_poly.entity_id
_entity_poly.type
_entity_poly.pdbx_seq_one_letter_code
_entity_poly.pdbx_strand_id
1 'polypeptide(L)'
;MSEESIIATKKDTFRKQWMNNNVPMEAKNAFENYCYLKGHKELCVPLYKDTLKTPKPAVVLGSGSSLNTVLSILKDWKGTIFCSSSQVRVLMKHGCIPDYIGGIDPRYDAKEWDFEGKDKLFAKATYINAPSTPHEQTKLYKGRQHSEGVYVRSDPFTGDWVAAFAHIDCTNPSTSS
;
A
#
# COMPACT_ATOMS: atom_id res chain seq x y z
N MET A 1 -28.19 19.64 22.57
CA MET A 1 -27.33 19.50 21.38
C MET A 1 -28.07 18.70 20.33
N SER A 2 -28.12 19.16 19.09
CA SER A 2 -28.78 18.45 17.99
C SER A 2 -27.95 17.27 17.50
N GLU A 3 -28.58 16.28 16.88
CA GLU A 3 -27.91 15.11 16.30
C GLU A 3 -26.82 15.50 15.27
N GLU A 4 -27.09 16.54 14.46
CA GLU A 4 -26.12 17.13 13.54
C GLU A 4 -24.89 17.69 14.25
N SER A 5 -25.07 18.36 15.40
CA SER A 5 -23.95 18.90 16.19
C SER A 5 -23.06 17.80 16.78
N ILE A 6 -23.63 16.64 17.11
CA ILE A 6 -22.90 15.47 17.62
C ILE A 6 -22.09 14.82 16.49
N ILE A 7 -22.70 14.66 15.30
CA ILE A 7 -22.02 14.08 14.12
C ILE A 7 -20.86 14.97 13.68
N ALA A 8 -21.06 16.29 13.61
CA ALA A 8 -20.02 17.24 13.24
C ALA A 8 -18.83 17.19 14.21
N THR A 9 -19.11 17.19 15.52
CA THR A 9 -18.07 17.09 16.56
C THR A 9 -17.29 15.78 16.45
N LYS A 10 -17.97 14.64 16.26
CA LYS A 10 -17.31 13.33 16.09
C LYS A 10 -16.41 13.29 14.85
N LYS A 11 -16.85 13.87 13.72
CA LYS A 11 -16.04 13.97 12.49
C LYS A 11 -14.77 14.80 12.72
N ASP A 12 -14.89 15.92 13.43
CA ASP A 12 -13.75 16.80 13.71
C ASP A 12 -12.74 16.14 14.65
N THR A 13 -13.22 15.40 15.66
CA THR A 13 -12.35 14.59 16.55
C THR A 13 -11.62 13.49 15.78
N PHE A 14 -12.31 12.73 14.93
CA PHE A 14 -11.69 11.68 14.12
C PHE A 14 -10.62 12.28 13.19
N ARG A 15 -10.93 13.37 12.49
CA ARG A 15 -9.98 14.06 11.62
C ARG A 15 -8.75 14.52 12.38
N LYS A 16 -8.91 15.20 13.53
CA LYS A 16 -7.78 15.66 14.35
C LYS A 16 -6.91 14.50 14.81
N GLN A 17 -7.53 13.40 15.25
CA GLN A 17 -6.80 12.20 15.64
C GLN A 17 -6.03 11.57 14.47
N TRP A 18 -6.66 11.49 13.29
CA TRP A 18 -5.99 11.02 12.08
C TRP A 18 -4.79 11.90 11.74
N MET A 19 -4.99 13.22 11.70
CA MET A 19 -3.94 14.19 11.38
C MET A 19 -2.76 14.07 12.36
N ASN A 20 -3.03 13.96 13.66
CA ASN A 20 -1.97 13.91 14.67
C ASN A 20 -1.18 12.59 14.67
N ASN A 21 -1.83 11.48 14.34
CA ASN A 21 -1.21 10.15 14.47
C ASN A 21 -0.67 9.60 13.16
N ASN A 22 -1.38 9.81 12.05
CA ASN A 22 -1.05 9.16 10.78
C ASN A 22 -0.24 10.07 9.86
N VAL A 23 -0.49 11.38 9.81
CA VAL A 23 0.23 12.28 8.89
C VAL A 23 1.75 12.31 9.15
N PRO A 24 2.24 12.37 10.41
CA PRO A 24 3.69 12.27 10.66
C PRO A 24 4.30 10.96 10.15
N MET A 25 3.56 9.86 10.29
CA MET A 25 3.98 8.54 9.82
C MET A 25 3.93 8.42 8.29
N GLU A 26 2.88 8.93 7.66
CA GLU A 26 2.76 9.04 6.19
C GLU A 26 3.93 9.85 5.62
N ALA A 27 4.25 10.99 6.24
CA ALA A 27 5.37 11.84 5.84
C ALA A 27 6.71 11.10 5.96
N LYS A 28 6.97 10.50 7.12
CA LYS A 28 8.20 9.72 7.37
C LYS A 28 8.36 8.60 6.32
N ASN A 29 7.32 7.80 6.14
CA ASN A 29 7.30 6.72 5.16
C ASN A 29 7.58 7.24 3.74
N ALA A 30 6.98 8.36 3.34
CA ALA A 30 7.19 8.97 2.03
C ALA A 30 8.64 9.38 1.80
N PHE A 31 9.30 9.97 2.79
CA PHE A 31 10.72 10.33 2.70
C PHE A 31 11.63 9.10 2.63
N GLU A 32 11.43 8.12 3.51
CA GLU A 32 12.22 6.89 3.52
C GLU A 32 12.08 6.12 2.19
N ASN A 33 10.84 6.00 1.70
CA ASN A 33 10.56 5.38 0.41
C ASN A 33 11.18 6.17 -0.74
N TYR A 34 11.06 7.51 -0.76
CA TYR A 34 11.69 8.33 -1.80
C TYR A 34 13.20 8.11 -1.86
N CYS A 35 13.89 8.16 -0.71
CA CYS A 35 15.33 7.96 -0.65
C CYS A 35 15.73 6.57 -1.13
N TYR A 36 14.99 5.56 -0.68
CA TYR A 36 15.20 4.17 -1.07
C TYR A 36 15.05 3.96 -2.58
N LEU A 37 13.95 4.44 -3.17
CA LEU A 37 13.64 4.25 -4.59
C LEU A 37 14.55 5.07 -5.51
N LYS A 38 15.01 6.24 -5.07
CA LYS A 38 15.98 7.04 -5.81
C LYS A 38 17.26 6.24 -6.10
N GLY A 39 17.65 5.37 -5.17
CA GLY A 39 18.76 4.42 -5.32
C GLY A 39 18.39 3.10 -6.02
N HIS A 40 17.10 2.85 -6.27
CA HIS A 40 16.56 1.58 -6.75
C HIS A 40 15.55 1.78 -7.90
N LYS A 41 15.96 2.48 -8.97
CA LYS A 41 15.08 2.81 -10.11
C LYS A 41 14.54 1.59 -10.84
N GLU A 42 15.21 0.45 -10.74
CA GLU A 42 14.77 -0.84 -11.25
C GLU A 42 13.45 -1.32 -10.62
N LEU A 43 13.10 -0.82 -9.43
CA LEU A 43 11.85 -1.13 -8.75
C LEU A 43 10.68 -0.22 -9.21
N CYS A 44 10.97 0.84 -9.97
CA CYS A 44 9.99 1.82 -10.43
C CYS A 44 9.60 1.55 -11.89
N VAL A 45 8.72 0.56 -12.11
CA VAL A 45 8.22 0.21 -13.44
C VAL A 45 6.87 0.88 -13.71
N PRO A 46 6.67 1.53 -14.87
CA PRO A 46 5.36 2.07 -15.22
C PRO A 46 4.39 0.95 -15.60
N LEU A 47 3.32 0.80 -14.81
CA LEU A 47 2.24 -0.20 -15.02
C LEU A 47 1.60 -0.18 -16.42
N TYR A 48 1.67 0.94 -17.16
CA TYR A 48 0.80 1.16 -18.31
C TYR A 48 1.31 0.57 -19.64
N LYS A 49 2.59 0.18 -19.75
CA LYS A 49 3.16 -0.16 -21.07
C LYS A 49 2.85 -1.58 -21.54
N ASP A 50 2.66 -2.54 -20.63
CA ASP A 50 2.44 -3.96 -20.98
C ASP A 50 1.11 -4.52 -20.48
N THR A 51 0.54 -3.95 -19.42
CA THR A 51 -0.71 -4.44 -18.77
C THR A 51 -1.96 -4.28 -19.64
N LEU A 52 -1.95 -3.37 -20.62
CA LEU A 52 -3.10 -3.11 -21.50
C LEU A 52 -3.08 -3.91 -22.81
N LYS A 53 -2.01 -4.65 -23.11
CA LYS A 53 -1.85 -5.33 -24.42
C LYS A 53 -2.80 -6.54 -24.59
N THR A 54 -3.24 -7.15 -23.49
CA THR A 54 -4.20 -8.26 -23.50
C THR A 54 -5.16 -8.12 -22.32
N PRO A 55 -6.29 -7.40 -22.47
CA PRO A 55 -7.20 -7.15 -21.36
C PRO A 55 -7.84 -8.46 -20.89
N LYS A 56 -7.62 -8.79 -19.62
CA LYS A 56 -8.38 -9.83 -18.91
C LYS A 56 -9.41 -9.15 -18.01
N PRO A 57 -10.57 -9.77 -17.77
CA PRO A 57 -11.47 -9.32 -16.72
C PRO A 57 -10.72 -9.19 -15.39
N ALA A 58 -10.98 -8.12 -14.64
CA ALA A 58 -10.36 -7.89 -13.34
C ALA A 58 -11.42 -7.81 -12.25
N VAL A 59 -11.10 -8.35 -11.07
CA VAL A 59 -11.90 -8.19 -9.85
C VAL A 59 -11.10 -7.42 -8.81
N VAL A 60 -11.78 -6.54 -8.08
CA VAL A 60 -11.20 -5.78 -6.97
C VAL A 60 -11.89 -6.22 -5.70
N LEU A 61 -11.11 -6.80 -4.79
CA LEU A 61 -11.60 -7.39 -3.55
C LEU A 61 -11.47 -6.41 -2.40
N GLY A 62 -12.60 -5.97 -1.87
CA GLY A 62 -12.67 -5.19 -0.63
C GLY A 62 -12.59 -6.08 0.62
N SER A 63 -12.50 -5.44 1.78
CA SER A 63 -12.40 -6.10 3.10
C SER A 63 -13.75 -6.48 3.73
N GLY A 64 -14.82 -6.56 2.94
CA GLY A 64 -16.15 -6.90 3.43
C GLY A 64 -16.27 -8.38 3.81
N SER A 65 -17.06 -8.69 4.84
CA SER A 65 -17.31 -10.07 5.29
C SER A 65 -17.93 -10.97 4.20
N SER A 66 -18.58 -10.38 3.20
CA SER A 66 -19.09 -11.06 2.01
C SER A 66 -17.99 -11.70 1.17
N LEU A 67 -16.72 -11.30 1.32
CA LEU A 67 -15.61 -11.95 0.61
C LEU A 67 -15.57 -13.47 0.88
N ASN A 68 -15.91 -13.88 2.11
CA ASN A 68 -15.89 -15.29 2.52
C ASN A 68 -16.81 -16.18 1.66
N THR A 69 -17.89 -15.63 1.11
CA THR A 69 -18.86 -16.42 0.31
C THR A 69 -18.36 -16.71 -1.10
N VAL A 70 -17.36 -15.97 -1.59
CA VAL A 70 -16.85 -16.09 -2.96
C VAL A 70 -15.43 -16.66 -3.04
N LEU A 71 -14.79 -16.96 -1.91
CA LEU A 71 -13.40 -17.48 -1.88
C LEU A 71 -13.21 -18.76 -2.68
N SER A 72 -14.20 -19.66 -2.68
CA SER A 72 -14.15 -20.90 -3.46
C SER A 72 -14.17 -20.63 -4.96
N ILE A 73 -14.96 -19.66 -5.41
CA ILE A 73 -15.07 -19.25 -6.82
C ILE A 73 -13.79 -18.55 -7.29
N LEU A 74 -13.20 -17.72 -6.42
CA LEU A 74 -11.97 -16.98 -6.73
C LEU A 74 -10.77 -17.89 -7.00
N LYS A 75 -10.76 -19.13 -6.51
CA LYS A 75 -9.71 -20.10 -6.78
C LYS A 75 -9.60 -20.48 -8.26
N ASP A 76 -10.73 -20.51 -8.96
CA ASP A 76 -10.81 -20.91 -10.37
C ASP A 76 -10.87 -19.72 -11.34
N TRP A 77 -10.92 -18.49 -10.80
CA TRP A 77 -10.93 -17.26 -11.58
C TRP A 77 -9.70 -17.17 -12.48
N LYS A 78 -9.92 -16.87 -13.77
CA LYS A 78 -8.86 -16.77 -14.80
C LYS A 78 -8.45 -15.35 -15.13
N GLY A 79 -9.19 -14.37 -14.60
CA GLY A 79 -8.89 -12.96 -14.74
C GLY A 79 -7.89 -12.47 -13.69
N THR A 80 -7.73 -11.16 -13.64
CA THR A 80 -6.85 -10.49 -12.68
C THR A 80 -7.54 -10.28 -11.34
N ILE A 81 -6.81 -10.45 -10.24
CA ILE A 81 -7.28 -10.22 -8.87
C ILE A 81 -6.48 -9.09 -8.23
N PHE A 82 -7.18 -8.03 -7.83
CA PHE A 82 -6.67 -6.97 -6.97
C PHE A 82 -7.22 -7.16 -5.56
N CYS A 83 -6.40 -7.01 -4.53
CA CYS A 83 -6.86 -6.98 -3.14
C CYS A 83 -6.14 -5.91 -2.33
N SER A 84 -6.72 -5.52 -1.18
CA SER A 84 -5.97 -4.76 -0.18
C SER A 84 -5.01 -5.67 0.58
N SER A 85 -3.93 -5.07 1.11
CA SER A 85 -2.96 -5.78 1.98
C SER A 85 -3.63 -6.59 3.08
N SER A 86 -4.70 -6.07 3.69
CA SER A 86 -5.43 -6.73 4.79
C SER A 86 -6.14 -8.04 4.39
N GLN A 87 -6.40 -8.28 3.10
CA GLN A 87 -7.09 -9.48 2.62
C GLN A 87 -6.16 -10.56 2.07
N VAL A 88 -4.87 -10.24 1.90
CA VAL A 88 -3.86 -11.16 1.36
C VAL A 88 -3.87 -12.49 2.11
N ARG A 89 -3.86 -12.45 3.45
CA ARG A 89 -3.81 -13.68 4.27
C ARG A 89 -5.05 -14.57 4.09
N VAL A 90 -6.22 -13.96 3.94
CA VAL A 90 -7.48 -14.71 3.72
C VAL A 90 -7.44 -15.41 2.36
N LEU A 91 -7.00 -14.72 1.31
CA LEU A 91 -6.87 -15.30 -0.03
C LEU A 91 -5.84 -16.43 -0.06
N MET A 92 -4.66 -16.19 0.51
CA MET A 92 -3.58 -17.17 0.56
C MET A 92 -3.99 -18.45 1.30
N LYS A 93 -4.73 -18.32 2.41
CA LYS A 93 -5.28 -19.47 3.16
C LYS A 93 -6.22 -20.34 2.32
N HIS A 94 -6.90 -19.76 1.33
CA HIS A 94 -7.82 -20.48 0.44
C HIS A 94 -7.18 -20.87 -0.90
N GLY A 95 -5.84 -20.74 -1.01
CA GLY A 95 -5.10 -21.11 -2.21
C GLY A 95 -5.29 -20.14 -3.37
N CYS A 96 -5.76 -18.92 -3.12
CA CYS A 96 -5.90 -17.86 -4.10
C CYS A 96 -4.73 -16.88 -3.95
N ILE A 97 -3.91 -16.74 -4.99
CA ILE A 97 -2.79 -15.79 -5.01
C ILE A 97 -3.26 -14.57 -5.81
N PRO A 98 -3.35 -13.37 -5.21
CA PRO A 98 -3.71 -12.16 -5.96
C PRO A 98 -2.60 -11.78 -6.94
N ASP A 99 -2.97 -11.14 -8.05
CA ASP A 99 -2.00 -10.58 -8.99
C ASP A 99 -1.48 -9.24 -8.50
N TYR A 100 -2.34 -8.44 -7.85
CA TYR A 100 -2.01 -7.12 -7.36
C TYR A 100 -2.50 -6.90 -5.92
N ILE A 101 -1.64 -6.28 -5.12
CA ILE A 101 -1.92 -5.95 -3.73
C ILE A 101 -1.78 -4.45 -3.55
N GLY A 102 -2.83 -3.78 -3.09
CA GLY A 102 -2.80 -2.35 -2.76
C GLY A 102 -2.36 -2.10 -1.32
N GLY A 103 -1.28 -1.35 -1.16
CA GLY A 103 -0.83 -0.77 0.10
C GLY A 103 -1.03 0.73 0.12
N ILE A 104 -1.93 1.21 0.98
CA ILE A 104 -2.22 2.64 1.15
C ILE A 104 -2.25 3.08 2.62
N ASP A 105 -2.36 2.13 3.55
CA ASP A 105 -2.38 2.44 4.98
C ASP A 105 -0.94 2.73 5.43
N PRO A 106 -0.66 3.87 6.10
CA PRO A 106 0.66 4.19 6.62
C PRO A 106 1.11 3.30 7.79
N ARG A 107 0.23 2.47 8.33
CA ARG A 107 0.51 1.59 9.47
C ARG A 107 1.09 0.26 9.04
N TYR A 108 2.02 -0.22 9.85
CA TYR A 108 2.66 -1.51 9.67
C TYR A 108 2.46 -2.40 10.88
N ASP A 109 2.00 -3.63 10.64
CA ASP A 109 2.23 -4.73 11.56
C ASP A 109 2.98 -5.84 10.81
N ALA A 110 4.21 -6.13 11.24
CA ALA A 110 5.03 -7.19 10.68
C ALA A 110 4.33 -8.56 10.75
N LYS A 111 3.48 -8.77 11.76
CA LYS A 111 2.74 -10.03 11.95
C LYS A 111 1.69 -10.26 10.86
N GLU A 112 1.19 -9.20 10.21
CA GLU A 112 0.28 -9.35 9.07
C GLU A 112 0.95 -10.02 7.86
N TRP A 113 2.26 -9.84 7.74
CA TRP A 113 3.08 -10.36 6.64
C TRP A 113 3.83 -11.64 6.99
N ASP A 114 3.69 -12.13 8.22
CA ASP A 114 4.28 -13.38 8.68
C ASP A 114 3.28 -14.53 8.60
N PHE A 115 3.14 -15.10 7.41
CA PHE A 115 2.27 -16.23 7.15
C PHE A 115 2.90 -17.25 6.19
N GLU A 116 2.43 -18.49 6.29
CA GLU A 116 2.87 -19.59 5.42
C GLU A 116 2.53 -19.28 3.94
N GLY A 117 3.50 -19.51 3.05
CA GLY A 117 3.32 -19.26 1.62
C GLY A 117 3.56 -17.81 1.17
N LYS A 118 4.00 -16.92 2.07
CA LYS A 118 4.39 -15.54 1.72
C LYS A 118 5.42 -15.45 0.59
N ASP A 119 6.35 -16.40 0.50
CA ASP A 119 7.33 -16.40 -0.61
C ASP A 119 6.70 -16.65 -1.97
N LYS A 120 5.66 -17.49 -2.05
CA LYS A 120 4.90 -17.70 -3.29
C LYS A 120 4.11 -16.47 -3.70
N LEU A 121 3.57 -15.75 -2.71
CA LEU A 121 2.92 -14.47 -2.95
C LEU A 121 3.93 -13.47 -3.53
N PHE A 122 5.04 -13.27 -2.84
CA PHE A 122 6.06 -12.30 -3.25
C PHE A 122 6.75 -12.64 -4.59
N ALA A 123 6.70 -13.91 -5.02
CA ALA A 123 7.19 -14.35 -6.31
C ALA A 123 6.21 -14.15 -7.46
N LYS A 124 4.95 -13.75 -7.21
CA LYS A 124 3.89 -13.66 -8.23
C LYS A 124 3.10 -12.35 -8.19
N ALA A 125 2.80 -11.87 -7.00
CA ALA A 125 1.97 -10.69 -6.78
C ALA A 125 2.80 -9.43 -6.91
N THR A 126 2.21 -8.44 -7.57
CA THR A 126 2.74 -7.08 -7.67
C THR A 126 2.19 -6.23 -6.54
N TYR A 127 3.07 -5.53 -5.83
CA TYR A 127 2.68 -4.63 -4.75
C TYR A 127 2.56 -3.19 -5.24
N ILE A 128 1.34 -2.69 -5.26
CA ILE A 128 1.01 -1.31 -5.61
C ILE A 128 1.15 -0.47 -4.35
N ASN A 129 2.12 0.44 -4.38
CA ASN A 129 2.59 1.12 -3.19
C ASN A 129 2.34 2.64 -3.29
N ALA A 130 1.69 3.23 -2.29
CA ALA A 130 1.73 4.68 -2.11
C ALA A 130 3.07 5.13 -1.51
N PRO A 131 3.52 6.38 -1.74
CA PRO A 131 4.67 6.92 -1.03
C PRO A 131 4.55 6.80 0.50
N SER A 132 3.35 6.99 1.04
CA SER A 132 3.06 7.01 2.48
C SER A 132 2.99 5.63 3.16
N THR A 133 3.05 4.54 2.41
CA THR A 133 3.01 3.18 2.95
C THR A 133 4.27 2.86 3.74
N PRO A 134 4.19 2.00 4.78
CA PRO A 134 5.35 1.64 5.58
C PRO A 134 6.58 1.28 4.79
N HIS A 135 7.69 1.94 5.12
CA HIS A 135 8.97 1.67 4.48
C HIS A 135 9.40 0.20 4.63
N GLU A 136 9.07 -0.43 5.75
CA GLU A 136 9.31 -1.86 5.98
C GLU A 136 8.58 -2.77 4.98
N GLN A 137 7.34 -2.42 4.59
CA GLN A 137 6.59 -3.19 3.58
C GLN A 137 7.25 -3.04 2.20
N THR A 138 7.72 -1.84 1.85
CA THR A 138 8.46 -1.59 0.61
C THR A 138 9.70 -2.50 0.50
N LYS A 139 10.42 -2.68 1.62
CA LYS A 139 11.63 -3.51 1.65
C LYS A 139 11.37 -5.01 1.45
N LEU A 140 10.17 -5.52 1.78
CA LEU A 140 9.82 -6.94 1.57
C LEU A 140 9.92 -7.37 0.11
N TYR A 141 9.70 -6.43 -0.81
CA TYR A 141 9.71 -6.68 -2.24
C TYR A 141 11.08 -6.42 -2.89
N LYS A 142 12.11 -5.99 -2.14
CA LYS A 142 13.46 -5.73 -2.69
C LYS A 142 13.99 -6.94 -3.48
N GLY A 143 14.41 -6.69 -4.73
CA GLY A 143 15.07 -7.68 -5.58
C GLY A 143 14.17 -8.80 -6.12
N ARG A 144 12.83 -8.66 -6.03
CA ARG A 144 11.87 -9.65 -6.54
C ARG A 144 11.33 -9.24 -7.90
N GLN A 145 11.07 -10.20 -8.78
CA GLN A 145 10.72 -9.94 -10.19
C GLN A 145 9.41 -9.15 -10.38
N HIS A 146 8.49 -9.21 -9.40
CA HIS A 146 7.19 -8.50 -9.38
C HIS A 146 7.17 -7.37 -8.34
N SER A 147 8.33 -6.90 -7.91
CA SER A 147 8.49 -5.75 -7.02
C SER A 147 8.30 -4.41 -7.71
N GLU A 148 7.52 -4.41 -8.80
CA GLU A 148 7.12 -3.23 -9.52
C GLU A 148 6.28 -2.39 -8.57
N GLY A 149 6.97 -1.57 -7.79
CA GLY A 149 6.38 -0.61 -6.89
C GLY A 149 5.66 0.37 -7.79
N VAL A 150 4.36 0.15 -7.96
CA VAL A 150 3.51 1.08 -8.66
C VAL A 150 3.30 2.23 -7.69
N TYR A 151 4.26 3.14 -7.69
CA TYR A 151 4.05 4.46 -7.15
C TYR A 151 3.05 5.12 -8.08
N VAL A 152 1.79 5.16 -7.64
CA VAL A 152 0.81 6.07 -8.21
C VAL A 152 1.37 7.46 -7.95
N ARG A 153 2.10 7.98 -8.93
CA ARG A 153 2.60 9.34 -8.98
C ARG A 153 1.41 10.25 -9.24
N SER A 154 0.47 10.33 -8.30
CA SER A 154 -0.03 11.67 -7.99
C SER A 154 1.18 12.32 -7.33
N ASP A 155 1.88 13.18 -8.05
CA ASP A 155 2.94 14.00 -7.50
C ASP A 155 2.50 14.54 -6.13
N PRO A 156 2.96 13.97 -4.99
CA PRO A 156 2.51 14.41 -3.68
C PRO A 156 3.24 15.70 -3.27
N PHE A 157 4.20 16.15 -4.09
CA PHE A 157 4.99 17.34 -3.87
C PHE A 157 4.31 18.54 -4.52
N THR A 158 3.08 18.85 -4.10
CA THR A 158 2.68 20.25 -4.12
C THR A 158 3.68 21.02 -3.25
N GLY A 159 4.02 22.27 -3.64
CA GLY A 159 5.10 23.03 -3.00
C GLY A 159 4.99 23.14 -1.46
N ASP A 160 3.78 23.00 -0.93
CA ASP A 160 3.46 23.03 0.50
C ASP A 160 4.05 21.83 1.29
N TRP A 161 4.08 20.63 0.70
CA TRP A 161 4.61 19.42 1.37
C TRP A 161 6.15 19.45 1.47
N VAL A 162 6.81 19.95 0.42
CA VAL A 162 8.28 20.12 0.41
C VAL A 162 8.70 21.20 1.40
N ALA A 163 7.95 22.30 1.50
CA ALA A 163 8.23 23.39 2.43
C ALA A 163 8.09 22.96 3.90
N ALA A 164 7.10 22.13 4.23
CA ALA A 164 6.86 21.65 5.60
C ALA A 164 8.01 20.80 6.16
N PHE A 165 8.81 20.16 5.29
CA PHE A 165 9.84 19.18 5.69
C PHE A 165 11.22 19.45 5.09
N ALA A 166 11.46 20.65 4.54
CA ALA A 166 12.73 21.07 3.95
C ALA A 166 13.94 21.01 4.91
N HIS A 167 13.69 20.83 6.21
CA HIS A 167 14.69 20.68 7.25
C HIS A 167 15.15 19.22 7.46
N ILE A 168 14.50 18.23 6.82
CA ILE A 168 14.90 16.82 6.90
C ILE A 168 15.97 16.54 5.85
N ASP A 169 17.23 16.45 6.31
CA ASP A 169 18.35 16.05 5.47
C ASP A 169 18.25 14.56 5.11
N CYS A 170 17.72 14.30 3.91
CA CYS A 170 17.59 12.97 3.34
C CYS A 170 18.93 12.28 3.03
N THR A 171 20.06 12.97 3.19
CA THR A 171 21.41 12.40 3.03
C THR A 171 21.98 11.86 4.34
N ASN A 172 21.33 12.11 5.49
CA ASN A 172 21.84 11.71 6.79
C ASN A 172 20.70 11.21 7.72
N PRO A 173 20.37 9.91 7.72
CA PRO A 173 19.21 9.37 8.44
C PRO A 173 19.35 9.34 9.98
N SER A 174 20.43 9.89 10.56
CA SER A 174 20.73 9.83 11.98
C SER A 174 20.34 11.07 12.80
N THR A 175 19.69 12.08 12.22
CA THR A 175 19.43 13.36 12.92
C THR A 175 18.01 13.53 13.46
N SER A 176 17.17 12.48 13.49
CA SER A 176 15.88 12.53 14.18
C SER A 176 16.00 11.95 15.58
N SER A 177 16.49 12.76 16.52
CA SER A 177 16.33 12.56 17.97
C SER A 177 15.09 13.27 18.48
#